data_AF-A0A4Q5ZP22-F1
#
_entry.id   AF-A0A4Q5ZP22-F1
#
_cell.length_a   1.000
_cell.length_b   1.000
_cell.length_c   1.000
_cell.angle_alpha   90.00
_cell.angle_beta   90.00
_cell.angle_gamma   90.00
#
_symmetry.space_group_name_H-M   'P 1'
#
loop_
_entity.id
_entity.type
_entity.pdbx_description
1 polymer ?
#
loop_
_entity_poly.entity_id
_entity_poly.type
_entity_poly.pdbx_seq_one_letter_code
_entity_poly.pdbx_strand_id
1 'polypeptide(L)'
;MRNKLFFYLTAIVFSSAAMAQEGSIRIEPGEQKQVIDSVSKRLMDNYVFPEVAKKMSDLLQENYKKGAYQGTVSVATFADKLTEDLRSVSHDKHLRVAFSPKQAKAPGSTQTGNNEPSAYLEDLRMGNFGFKEVKLIEGNVGYLDLRGFSHTNFAAETAVAAMNFLSNASALIIDLRKNGGGSPSMIQLITSYLYGAEPVHLNNFYYRPTNENTQTWTLPYVQGKRRPDVPVYVLTSNKT
;
A
#
# COMPACT_ATOMS: atom_id res chain seq x y z
N MET A 1 55.10 -18.50 -62.53
CA MET A 1 53.85 -18.48 -61.75
C MET A 1 54.08 -19.12 -60.39
N ARG A 2 54.04 -18.36 -59.29
CA ARG A 2 53.91 -18.87 -57.92
C ARG A 2 53.45 -17.74 -57.03
N ASN A 3 52.13 -17.57 -56.94
CA ASN A 3 51.48 -16.71 -55.96
C ASN A 3 51.78 -17.29 -54.57
N LYS A 4 52.51 -16.54 -53.73
CA LYS A 4 52.62 -16.88 -52.31
C LYS A 4 51.45 -16.21 -51.58
N LEU A 5 50.46 -17.03 -51.24
CA LEU A 5 49.36 -16.68 -50.35
C LEU A 5 49.93 -16.37 -48.95
N PHE A 6 49.64 -15.16 -48.44
CA PHE A 6 49.79 -14.82 -47.03
C PHE A 6 48.53 -15.31 -46.29
N PHE A 7 48.69 -16.23 -45.33
CA PHE A 7 47.63 -16.58 -44.40
C PHE A 7 47.77 -15.72 -43.14
N TYR A 8 46.77 -14.89 -42.87
CA TYR A 8 46.60 -14.20 -41.59
C TYR A 8 45.88 -15.12 -40.60
N LEU A 9 46.46 -15.28 -39.42
CA LEU A 9 45.87 -15.97 -38.28
C LEU A 9 44.99 -14.97 -37.52
N THR A 10 43.68 -15.00 -37.74
CA THR A 10 42.72 -14.25 -36.91
C THR A 10 42.38 -15.09 -35.68
N ALA A 11 42.96 -14.72 -34.54
CA ALA A 11 42.52 -15.20 -33.24
C ALA A 11 41.15 -14.58 -32.93
N ILE A 12 40.08 -15.36 -33.07
CA ILE A 12 38.77 -14.99 -32.52
C ILE A 12 38.84 -15.28 -31.03
N VAL A 13 39.20 -14.26 -30.25
CA VAL A 13 38.94 -14.25 -28.82
C VAL A 13 37.44 -14.12 -28.66
N PHE A 14 36.77 -15.26 -28.43
CA PHE A 14 35.43 -15.23 -27.83
C PHE A 14 35.61 -14.70 -26.42
N SER A 15 35.55 -13.38 -26.27
CA SER A 15 35.23 -12.75 -25.00
C SER A 15 33.83 -13.23 -24.64
N SER A 16 33.76 -14.29 -23.85
CA SER A 16 32.57 -14.60 -23.09
C SER A 16 32.28 -13.35 -22.27
N ALA A 17 31.33 -12.54 -22.73
CA ALA A 17 30.66 -11.57 -21.89
C ALA A 17 30.14 -12.39 -20.72
N ALA A 18 30.83 -12.29 -19.59
CA ALA A 18 30.32 -12.76 -18.33
C ALA A 18 28.94 -12.12 -18.21
N MET A 19 27.90 -12.94 -18.30
CA MET A 19 26.61 -12.54 -17.77
C MET A 19 26.90 -12.18 -16.32
N ALA A 20 26.96 -10.89 -16.03
CA ALA A 20 26.92 -10.40 -14.68
C ALA A 20 25.58 -10.89 -14.13
N GLN A 21 25.61 -12.06 -13.51
CA GLN A 21 24.60 -12.46 -12.56
C GLN A 21 24.56 -11.29 -11.59
N GLU A 22 23.46 -10.53 -11.58
CA GLU A 22 23.19 -9.55 -10.54
C GLU A 22 23.39 -10.29 -9.22
N GLY A 23 24.57 -10.12 -8.63
CA GLY A 23 25.03 -10.95 -7.54
C GLY A 23 24.05 -10.74 -6.40
N SER A 24 23.29 -11.78 -6.06
CA SER A 24 22.40 -11.74 -4.91
C SER A 24 23.22 -11.26 -3.71
N ILE A 25 22.91 -10.07 -3.19
CA ILE A 25 23.65 -9.49 -2.08
C ILE A 25 23.61 -10.51 -0.96
N ARG A 26 24.80 -10.90 -0.49
CA ARG A 26 24.94 -11.92 0.53
C ARG A 26 24.76 -11.29 1.90
N ILE A 27 24.31 -12.09 2.85
CA ILE A 27 24.18 -11.67 4.24
C ILE A 27 25.06 -12.54 5.12
N GLU A 28 25.95 -11.91 5.89
CA GLU A 28 26.83 -12.61 6.82
C GLU A 28 26.09 -12.89 8.15
N PRO A 29 26.48 -13.94 8.92
CA PRO A 29 25.79 -14.27 10.18
C PRO A 29 25.73 -13.11 11.19
N GLY A 30 26.78 -12.31 11.28
CA GLY A 30 26.80 -11.11 12.13
C GLY A 30 25.76 -10.07 11.71
N GLU A 31 25.55 -9.89 10.40
CA GLU A 31 24.55 -8.99 9.84
C GLU A 31 23.13 -9.52 10.05
N GLN A 32 22.93 -10.85 9.93
CA GLN A 32 21.64 -11.48 10.22
C GLN A 32 21.17 -11.16 11.65
N LYS A 33 22.06 -11.27 12.64
CA LYS A 33 21.74 -10.92 14.03
C LYS A 33 21.34 -9.45 14.17
N GLN A 34 22.10 -8.55 13.57
CA GLN A 34 21.81 -7.11 13.63
C GLN A 34 20.45 -6.77 13.00
N VAL A 35 20.12 -7.39 11.87
CA VAL A 35 18.80 -7.22 11.22
C VAL A 35 17.70 -7.74 12.13
N ILE A 36 17.85 -8.93 12.73
CA ILE A 36 16.85 -9.52 13.64
C ILE A 36 16.64 -8.64 14.87
N ASP A 37 17.71 -8.13 15.48
CA ASP A 37 17.63 -7.22 16.62
C ASP A 37 16.91 -5.91 16.23
N SER A 38 17.22 -5.35 15.06
CA SER A 38 16.58 -4.13 14.56
C SER A 38 15.10 -4.33 14.24
N VAL A 39 14.74 -5.44 13.59
CA VAL A 39 13.35 -5.81 13.31
C VAL A 39 12.59 -6.00 14.62
N SER A 40 13.14 -6.74 15.58
CA SER A 40 12.55 -6.95 16.91
C SER A 40 12.27 -5.63 17.62
N LYS A 41 13.25 -4.71 17.63
CA LYS A 41 13.07 -3.38 18.21
C LYS A 41 11.94 -2.61 17.52
N ARG A 42 11.92 -2.59 16.18
CA ARG A 42 10.88 -1.89 15.41
C ARG A 42 9.49 -2.47 15.69
N LEU A 43 9.36 -3.78 15.85
CA LEU A 43 8.11 -4.43 16.21
C LEU A 43 7.65 -3.95 17.60
N MET A 44 8.51 -4.01 18.60
CA MET A 44 8.17 -3.58 19.97
C MET A 44 7.78 -2.11 20.06
N ASP A 45 8.43 -1.25 19.28
CA ASP A 45 8.21 0.19 19.28
C ASP A 45 6.94 0.59 18.49
N ASN A 46 6.59 -0.13 17.42
CA ASN A 46 5.61 0.36 16.43
C ASN A 46 4.42 -0.58 16.19
N TYR A 47 4.51 -1.87 16.51
CA TYR A 47 3.42 -2.81 16.22
C TYR A 47 2.27 -2.62 17.20
N VAL A 48 1.05 -2.54 16.67
CA VAL A 48 -0.17 -2.19 17.41
C VAL A 48 -0.55 -3.17 18.53
N PHE A 49 -0.10 -4.43 18.46
CA PHE A 49 -0.34 -5.45 19.49
C PHE A 49 0.97 -5.82 20.21
N PRO A 50 1.29 -5.22 21.38
CA PRO A 50 2.59 -5.38 22.04
C PRO A 50 2.96 -6.83 22.35
N GLU A 51 1.99 -7.62 22.80
CA GLU A 51 2.20 -9.03 23.15
C GLU A 51 2.53 -9.88 21.92
N VAL A 52 1.90 -9.59 20.78
CA VAL A 52 2.17 -10.26 19.50
C VAL A 52 3.55 -9.82 18.97
N ALA A 53 3.90 -8.53 19.13
CA ALA A 53 5.22 -8.01 18.80
C ALA A 53 6.34 -8.73 19.56
N LYS A 54 6.09 -8.98 20.86
CA LYS A 54 7.01 -9.75 21.71
C LYS A 54 7.14 -11.19 21.23
N LYS A 55 6.03 -11.90 20.98
CA LYS A 55 6.04 -13.28 20.47
C LYS A 55 6.80 -13.40 19.14
N MET A 56 6.57 -12.46 18.22
CA MET A 56 7.31 -12.39 16.95
C MET A 56 8.81 -12.22 17.18
N SER A 57 9.20 -11.28 18.05
CA SER A 57 10.60 -11.03 18.38
C SER A 57 11.26 -12.25 19.03
N ASP A 58 10.57 -12.90 19.99
CA ASP A 58 11.04 -14.10 20.66
C ASP A 58 11.27 -15.25 19.65
N LEU A 59 10.32 -15.46 18.72
CA LEU A 59 10.46 -16.46 17.65
C LEU A 59 11.69 -16.20 16.77
N LEU A 60 11.89 -14.96 16.32
CA LEU A 60 13.04 -14.64 15.47
C LEU A 60 14.37 -14.92 16.19
N GLN A 61 14.46 -14.56 17.47
CA GLN A 61 15.65 -14.80 18.29
C GLN A 61 15.88 -16.29 18.54
N GLU A 62 14.82 -17.06 18.80
CA GLU A 62 14.90 -18.50 18.97
C GLU A 62 15.36 -19.20 17.69
N ASN A 63 14.77 -18.86 16.54
CA ASN A 63 15.15 -19.39 15.24
C ASN A 63 16.61 -19.07 14.90
N TYR A 64 17.09 -17.86 15.22
CA TYR A 64 18.49 -17.50 15.03
C TYR A 64 19.42 -18.38 15.89
N LYS A 65 19.11 -18.55 17.18
CA LYS A 65 19.91 -19.40 18.10
C LYS A 65 19.95 -20.86 17.65
N LYS A 66 18.85 -21.37 17.09
CA LYS A 66 18.76 -22.74 16.53
C LYS A 66 19.46 -22.88 15.16
N GLY A 67 19.99 -21.79 14.60
CA GLY A 67 20.68 -21.80 13.30
C GLY A 67 19.73 -21.86 12.10
N ALA A 68 18.43 -21.60 12.27
CA ALA A 68 17.43 -21.71 11.21
C ALA A 68 17.69 -20.79 10.01
N TYR A 69 18.52 -19.76 10.16
CA TYR A 69 18.89 -18.81 9.10
C TYR A 69 20.30 -19.02 8.52
N GLN A 70 21.09 -19.98 9.03
CA GLN A 70 22.49 -20.18 8.63
C GLN A 70 22.65 -20.60 7.16
N GLY A 71 21.64 -21.27 6.59
CA GLY A 71 21.61 -21.66 5.18
C GLY A 71 21.20 -20.54 4.21
N THR A 72 20.80 -19.38 4.73
CA THR A 72 20.25 -18.30 3.92
C THR A 72 21.35 -17.37 3.43
N VAL A 73 21.80 -17.61 2.20
CA VAL A 73 22.93 -16.89 1.61
C VAL A 73 22.53 -15.53 1.05
N SER A 74 21.28 -15.34 0.60
CA SER A 74 20.84 -14.09 -0.02
C SER A 74 20.00 -13.23 0.94
N VAL A 75 20.18 -11.90 0.87
CA VAL A 75 19.39 -10.94 1.65
C VAL A 75 17.89 -11.04 1.33
N ALA A 76 17.53 -11.30 0.06
CA ALA A 76 16.13 -11.43 -0.36
C ALA A 76 15.47 -12.66 0.29
N THR A 77 16.10 -13.83 0.19
CA THR A 77 15.59 -15.06 0.83
C THR A 77 15.53 -14.92 2.34
N PHE A 78 16.45 -14.17 2.95
CA PHE A 78 16.41 -13.89 4.38
C PHE A 78 15.22 -13.00 4.76
N ALA A 79 14.95 -11.94 4.01
CA ALA A 79 13.80 -11.07 4.22
C ALA A 79 12.47 -11.82 4.05
N ASP A 80 12.37 -12.70 3.06
CA ASP A 80 11.20 -13.57 2.86
C ASP A 80 11.01 -14.51 4.05
N LYS A 81 12.09 -15.16 4.52
CA LYS A 81 12.01 -16.06 5.67
C LYS A 81 11.60 -15.35 6.96
N LEU A 82 12.15 -14.16 7.23
CA LEU A 82 11.70 -13.34 8.35
C LEU A 82 10.22 -12.98 8.21
N THR A 83 9.76 -12.64 7.01
CA THR A 83 8.35 -12.33 6.75
C THR A 83 7.44 -13.51 7.05
N GLU A 84 7.80 -14.72 6.60
CA GLU A 84 7.07 -15.95 6.91
C GLU A 84 6.96 -16.19 8.41
N ASP A 85 8.08 -16.12 9.13
CA ASP A 85 8.12 -16.39 10.57
C ASP A 85 7.28 -15.36 11.33
N LEU A 86 7.38 -14.06 10.99
CA LEU A 86 6.57 -13.01 11.58
C LEU A 86 5.06 -13.21 11.31
N ARG A 87 4.69 -13.59 10.09
CA ARG A 87 3.28 -13.83 9.71
C ARG A 87 2.72 -15.11 10.31
N SER A 88 3.56 -16.10 10.60
CA SER A 88 3.15 -17.32 11.29
C SER A 88 2.62 -17.04 12.70
N VAL A 89 3.13 -15.98 13.35
CA VAL A 89 2.72 -15.56 14.70
C VAL A 89 1.60 -14.51 14.65
N SER A 90 1.75 -13.49 13.80
CA SER A 90 0.82 -12.35 13.76
C SER A 90 -0.46 -12.63 12.97
N HIS A 91 -0.39 -13.54 11.99
CA HIS A 91 -1.39 -13.69 10.93
C HIS A 91 -1.69 -12.39 10.16
N ASP A 92 -0.84 -11.37 10.30
CA ASP A 92 -1.01 -10.06 9.67
C ASP A 92 -0.33 -10.03 8.30
N LYS A 93 -1.14 -10.00 7.25
CA LYS A 93 -0.66 -9.96 5.86
C LYS A 93 -0.06 -8.61 5.46
N HIS A 94 -0.21 -7.56 6.26
CA HIS A 94 0.38 -6.24 5.99
C HIS A 94 1.85 -6.16 6.45
N LEU A 95 2.26 -7.00 7.40
CA LEU A 95 3.63 -7.03 7.89
C LEU A 95 4.55 -7.71 6.87
N ARG A 96 5.68 -7.06 6.53
CA ARG A 96 6.72 -7.64 5.66
C ARG A 96 8.09 -7.08 6.03
N VAL A 97 9.12 -7.91 5.85
CA VAL A 97 10.52 -7.48 5.78
C VAL A 97 10.91 -7.52 4.31
N ALA A 98 11.39 -6.40 3.78
CA ALA A 98 11.76 -6.30 2.37
C ALA A 98 13.13 -5.63 2.23
N PHE A 99 13.92 -6.12 1.27
CA PHE A 99 15.19 -5.52 0.92
C PHE A 99 15.01 -4.47 -0.17
N SER A 100 15.37 -3.22 0.14
CA SER A 100 15.26 -2.11 -0.82
C SER A 100 16.48 -1.18 -0.71
N PRO A 101 17.54 -1.42 -1.51
CA PRO A 101 18.75 -0.58 -1.52
C PRO A 101 18.45 0.88 -1.87
N LYS A 102 17.47 1.12 -2.75
CA LYS A 102 17.08 2.46 -3.19
C LYS A 102 16.40 3.23 -2.05
N GLN A 103 15.54 2.58 -1.26
CA GLN A 103 14.90 3.22 -0.10
C GLN A 103 15.87 3.41 1.06
N ALA A 104 16.82 2.48 1.27
CA ALA A 104 17.84 2.62 2.32
C ALA A 104 18.75 3.84 2.11
N LYS A 105 18.96 4.27 0.85
CA LYS A 105 19.73 5.48 0.51
C LYS A 105 18.91 6.79 0.60
N ALA A 106 17.60 6.70 0.83
CA ALA A 106 16.72 7.85 1.03
C ALA A 106 15.93 7.73 2.34
N PRO A 107 16.60 7.66 3.51
CA PRO A 107 15.91 7.67 4.79
C PRO A 107 15.27 9.05 5.01
N GLY A 108 13.94 9.12 5.09
CA GLY A 108 13.23 10.37 5.38
C GLY A 108 12.08 10.74 4.45
N SER A 109 11.67 9.89 3.50
CA SER A 109 10.37 10.08 2.82
C SER A 109 9.20 9.65 3.71
N THR A 110 9.14 10.19 4.93
CA THR A 110 7.84 10.39 5.56
C THR A 110 7.11 11.39 4.67
N GLN A 111 6.09 10.93 3.93
CA GLN A 111 5.11 11.80 3.29
C GLN A 111 4.35 12.55 4.40
N THR A 112 5.00 13.59 4.91
CA THR A 112 4.43 14.57 5.83
C THR A 112 4.66 15.91 5.16
N GLY A 113 3.70 16.33 4.35
CA GLY A 113 3.69 17.65 3.73
C GLY A 113 2.88 17.67 2.44
N ASN A 114 2.11 18.74 2.25
CA ASN A 114 1.30 19.07 1.06
C ASN A 114 2.10 19.21 -0.26
N ASN A 115 3.33 18.69 -0.32
CA ASN A 115 4.20 18.71 -1.49
C ASN A 115 4.21 17.32 -2.13
N GLU A 116 3.04 16.85 -2.53
CA GLU A 116 2.99 15.69 -3.41
C GLU A 116 3.65 16.03 -4.75
N PRO A 117 4.47 15.14 -5.34
CA PRO A 117 5.11 15.41 -6.62
C PRO A 117 4.09 15.77 -7.71
N SER A 118 4.41 16.73 -8.57
CA SER A 118 3.50 17.18 -9.65
C SER A 118 3.03 16.03 -10.54
N ALA A 119 3.89 15.04 -10.79
CA ALA A 119 3.55 13.84 -11.55
C ALA A 119 2.45 13.00 -10.86
N TYR A 120 2.49 12.87 -9.53
CA TYR A 120 1.46 12.14 -8.77
C TYR A 120 0.11 12.85 -8.83
N LEU A 121 0.10 14.17 -8.68
CA LEU A 121 -1.13 14.96 -8.80
C LEU A 121 -1.71 14.89 -10.22
N GLU A 122 -0.86 14.88 -11.24
CA GLU A 122 -1.29 14.70 -12.63
C GLU A 122 -1.88 13.31 -12.86
N ASP A 123 -1.29 12.24 -12.31
CA ASP A 123 -1.85 10.90 -12.37
C ASP A 123 -3.24 10.82 -11.71
N LEU A 124 -3.40 11.45 -10.54
CA LEU A 124 -4.72 11.55 -9.89
C LEU A 124 -5.72 12.28 -10.78
N ARG A 125 -5.33 13.41 -11.37
CA ARG A 125 -6.19 14.19 -12.27
C ARG A 125 -6.58 13.40 -13.51
N MET A 126 -5.64 12.70 -14.15
CA MET A 126 -5.91 11.83 -15.30
C MET A 126 -6.87 10.69 -14.96
N GLY A 127 -6.80 10.17 -13.72
CA GLY A 127 -7.73 9.19 -13.18
C GLY A 127 -9.06 9.77 -12.68
N ASN A 128 -9.33 11.07 -12.88
CA ASN A 128 -10.44 11.82 -12.31
C ASN A 128 -10.61 11.57 -10.80
N PHE A 129 -9.48 11.51 -10.10
CA PHE A 129 -9.38 11.27 -8.67
C PHE A 129 -10.02 9.95 -8.20
N GLY A 130 -10.18 8.98 -9.11
CA GLY A 130 -10.84 7.70 -8.87
C GLY A 130 -12.31 7.65 -9.28
N PHE A 131 -12.96 8.77 -9.58
CA PHE A 131 -14.36 8.81 -10.02
C PHE A 131 -14.44 8.44 -11.50
N LYS A 132 -14.59 7.15 -11.81
CA LYS A 132 -14.49 6.65 -13.19
C LYS A 132 -15.79 6.81 -13.98
N GLU A 133 -16.93 6.58 -13.34
CA GLU A 133 -18.25 6.68 -13.97
C GLU A 133 -19.30 7.08 -12.94
N VAL A 134 -20.21 7.96 -13.34
CA VAL A 134 -21.43 8.31 -12.58
C VAL A 134 -22.59 8.31 -13.58
N LYS A 135 -23.65 7.54 -13.30
CA LYS A 135 -24.84 7.48 -14.16
C LYS A 135 -26.10 7.08 -13.40
N LEU A 136 -27.24 7.34 -14.02
CA LEU A 136 -28.50 6.70 -13.67
C LEU A 136 -28.71 5.51 -14.59
N ILE A 137 -29.03 4.35 -14.03
CA ILE A 137 -29.42 3.14 -14.77
C ILE A 137 -30.93 2.91 -14.63
N GLU A 138 -31.45 1.86 -15.29
CA GLU A 138 -32.86 1.50 -15.28
C GLU A 138 -33.44 1.46 -13.84
N GLY A 139 -34.66 1.97 -13.68
CA GLY A 139 -35.32 2.06 -12.36
C GLY A 139 -34.86 3.23 -11.49
N ASN A 140 -34.20 4.26 -12.05
CA ASN A 140 -33.68 5.41 -11.32
C ASN A 140 -32.65 5.02 -10.24
N VAL A 141 -31.82 4.02 -10.54
CA VAL A 141 -30.73 3.60 -9.66
C VAL A 141 -29.48 4.40 -10.02
N GLY A 142 -28.91 5.08 -9.04
CA GLY A 142 -27.64 5.77 -9.18
C GLY A 142 -26.49 4.76 -9.14
N TYR A 143 -25.57 4.85 -10.09
CA TYR A 143 -24.39 3.99 -10.16
C TYR A 143 -23.12 4.84 -10.14
N LEU A 144 -22.22 4.53 -9.21
CA LEU A 144 -20.91 5.14 -9.05
C LEU A 144 -19.81 4.08 -9.18
N ASP A 145 -18.98 4.18 -10.22
CA ASP A 145 -17.74 3.39 -10.35
C ASP A 145 -16.57 4.18 -9.72
N LEU A 146 -16.22 3.84 -8.49
CA LEU A 146 -15.18 4.53 -7.72
C LEU A 146 -13.93 3.64 -7.62
N ARG A 147 -12.83 4.07 -8.24
CA ARG A 147 -11.57 3.32 -8.41
C ARG A 147 -10.48 3.67 -7.40
N GLY A 148 -10.70 4.68 -6.58
CA GLY A 148 -9.78 5.06 -5.51
C GLY A 148 -10.38 6.14 -4.62
N PHE A 149 -9.90 6.21 -3.39
CA PHE A 149 -10.28 7.24 -2.42
C PHE A 149 -9.22 8.34 -2.40
N SER A 150 -9.17 9.19 -3.41
CA SER A 150 -8.18 10.29 -3.46
C SER A 150 -8.40 11.28 -2.31
N HIS A 151 -7.34 11.87 -1.76
CA HIS A 151 -7.44 12.81 -0.64
C HIS A 151 -8.34 14.01 -0.98
N THR A 152 -9.19 14.44 -0.03
CA THR A 152 -10.19 15.51 -0.28
C THR A 152 -9.57 16.85 -0.65
N ASN A 153 -8.36 17.16 -0.15
CA ASN A 153 -7.56 18.33 -0.57
C ASN A 153 -7.45 18.51 -2.09
N PHE A 154 -7.55 17.42 -2.87
CA PHE A 154 -7.51 17.47 -4.34
C PHE A 154 -8.82 17.07 -5.00
N ALA A 155 -9.62 16.23 -4.34
CA ALA A 155 -10.73 15.51 -4.97
C ALA A 155 -12.12 15.87 -4.44
N ALA A 156 -12.22 16.80 -3.47
CA ALA A 156 -13.50 17.15 -2.85
C ALA A 156 -14.54 17.64 -3.87
N GLU A 157 -14.16 18.48 -4.82
CA GLU A 157 -15.08 19.02 -5.83
C GLU A 157 -15.64 17.92 -6.74
N THR A 158 -14.81 16.97 -7.16
CA THR A 158 -15.25 15.81 -7.96
C THR A 158 -16.24 14.94 -7.18
N ALA A 159 -15.97 14.70 -5.89
CA ALA A 159 -16.88 13.97 -5.03
C ALA A 159 -18.22 14.69 -4.86
N VAL A 160 -18.20 16.00 -4.60
CA VAL A 160 -19.40 16.85 -4.49
C VAL A 160 -20.24 16.77 -5.77
N ALA A 161 -19.60 16.89 -6.95
CA ALA A 161 -20.29 16.80 -8.23
C ALA A 161 -20.98 15.42 -8.42
N ALA A 162 -20.27 14.34 -8.13
CA ALA A 162 -20.81 12.98 -8.23
C ALA A 162 -22.01 12.76 -7.28
N MET A 163 -21.87 13.16 -6.01
CA MET A 163 -22.93 12.99 -5.02
C MET A 163 -24.16 13.86 -5.32
N ASN A 164 -23.96 15.07 -5.85
CA ASN A 164 -25.06 15.91 -6.29
C ASN A 164 -25.79 15.35 -7.51
N PHE A 165 -25.07 14.79 -8.48
CA PHE A 165 -25.68 14.11 -9.62
C PHE A 165 -26.59 12.95 -9.17
N LEU A 166 -26.14 12.18 -8.17
CA LEU A 166 -26.86 11.01 -7.64
C LEU A 166 -27.94 11.37 -6.61
N SER A 167 -28.08 12.65 -6.25
CA SER A 167 -28.91 13.11 -5.12
C SER A 167 -30.40 12.84 -5.26
N ASN A 168 -30.89 12.50 -6.45
CA ASN A 168 -32.29 12.20 -6.75
C ASN A 168 -32.54 10.73 -7.15
N ALA A 169 -31.51 9.87 -7.08
CA ALA A 169 -31.67 8.45 -7.34
C ALA A 169 -32.54 7.77 -6.26
N SER A 170 -33.30 6.75 -6.66
CA SER A 170 -34.16 5.97 -5.76
C SER A 170 -33.35 4.98 -4.93
N ALA A 171 -32.21 4.50 -5.44
CA ALA A 171 -31.22 3.67 -4.76
C ALA A 171 -29.82 3.96 -5.32
N LEU A 172 -28.77 3.58 -4.59
CA LEU A 172 -27.38 3.76 -5.01
C LEU A 172 -26.64 2.42 -5.10
N ILE A 173 -25.85 2.26 -6.14
CA ILE A 173 -24.82 1.23 -6.27
C ILE A 173 -23.47 1.93 -6.28
N ILE A 174 -22.62 1.62 -5.29
CA ILE A 174 -21.22 2.07 -5.24
C ILE A 174 -20.35 0.87 -5.59
N ASP A 175 -19.78 0.88 -6.80
CA ASP A 175 -18.91 -0.18 -7.27
C ASP A 175 -17.47 0.07 -6.86
N LEU A 176 -16.97 -0.77 -5.95
CA LEU A 176 -15.60 -0.76 -5.43
C LEU A 176 -14.80 -1.99 -5.91
N ARG A 177 -15.32 -2.79 -6.85
CA ARG A 177 -14.68 -4.04 -7.30
C ARG A 177 -13.29 -3.84 -7.88
N LYS A 178 -12.93 -2.62 -8.29
CA LYS A 178 -11.60 -2.27 -8.80
C LYS A 178 -11.01 -1.07 -8.06
N ASN A 179 -11.44 -0.86 -6.82
CA ASN A 179 -10.92 0.17 -5.94
C ASN A 179 -9.80 -0.41 -5.07
N GLY A 180 -8.62 0.22 -5.07
CA GLY A 180 -7.47 -0.21 -4.27
C GLY A 180 -7.33 0.51 -2.92
N GLY A 181 -8.35 1.24 -2.48
CA GLY A 181 -8.34 2.04 -1.27
C GLY A 181 -7.92 3.49 -1.52
N GLY A 182 -7.34 4.11 -0.49
CA GLY A 182 -6.87 5.49 -0.51
C GLY A 182 -7.04 6.18 0.85
N SER A 183 -7.37 7.46 0.82
CA SER A 183 -7.47 8.34 1.97
C SER A 183 -8.77 8.16 2.76
N PRO A 184 -8.69 8.06 4.11
CA PRO A 184 -9.85 8.10 4.99
C PRO A 184 -10.69 9.39 4.86
N SER A 185 -10.09 10.51 4.43
CA SER A 185 -10.80 11.78 4.25
C SER A 185 -11.93 11.70 3.22
N MET A 186 -11.72 10.96 2.13
CA MET A 186 -12.74 10.78 1.09
C MET A 186 -13.83 9.83 1.54
N ILE A 187 -13.47 8.80 2.31
CA ILE A 187 -14.45 7.92 2.96
C ILE A 187 -15.36 8.75 3.87
N GLN A 188 -14.78 9.61 4.71
CA GLN A 188 -15.53 10.51 5.58
C GLN A 188 -16.49 11.42 4.79
N LEU A 189 -16.03 12.02 3.69
CA LEU A 189 -16.87 12.89 2.85
C LEU A 189 -18.04 12.13 2.20
N ILE A 190 -17.77 11.02 1.50
CA ILE A 190 -18.81 10.26 0.78
C ILE A 190 -19.83 9.69 1.76
N THR A 191 -19.37 9.07 2.85
CA THR A 191 -20.26 8.51 3.88
C THR A 191 -21.13 9.59 4.50
N SER A 192 -20.65 10.82 4.69
CA SER A 192 -21.46 11.92 5.25
C SER A 192 -22.70 12.23 4.42
N TYR A 193 -22.71 12.02 3.10
CA TYR A 193 -23.93 12.15 2.29
C TYR A 193 -24.98 11.07 2.60
N LEU A 194 -24.59 9.94 3.18
CA LEU A 194 -25.44 8.79 3.49
C LEU A 194 -25.89 8.75 4.96
N TYR A 195 -25.53 9.75 5.76
CA TYR A 195 -26.00 9.92 7.13
C TYR A 195 -26.80 11.21 7.29
N GLY A 196 -27.58 11.28 8.38
CA GLY A 196 -28.29 12.49 8.78
C GLY A 196 -27.34 13.62 9.22
N ALA A 197 -27.91 14.73 9.68
CA ALA A 197 -27.12 15.87 10.17
C ALA A 197 -26.45 15.58 11.53
N GLU A 198 -27.02 14.68 12.33
CA GLU A 198 -26.46 14.27 13.62
C GLU A 198 -25.12 13.54 13.40
N PRO A 199 -24.05 13.93 14.13
CA PRO A 199 -22.75 13.29 14.00
C PRO A 199 -22.78 11.80 14.33
N VAL A 200 -22.29 10.98 13.41
CA VAL A 200 -22.11 9.54 13.60
C VAL A 200 -20.61 9.22 13.66
N HIS A 201 -20.20 8.45 14.66
CA HIS A 201 -18.83 7.96 14.78
C HIS A 201 -18.56 6.94 13.67
N LEU A 202 -17.48 7.14 12.91
CA LEU A 202 -17.13 6.28 11.78
C LEU A 202 -16.01 5.31 12.13
N ASN A 203 -14.92 5.80 12.73
CA ASN A 203 -13.77 4.96 13.03
C ASN A 203 -12.89 5.51 14.16
N ASN A 204 -12.11 4.63 14.78
CA ASN A 204 -11.01 4.96 15.68
C ASN A 204 -9.69 4.50 15.03
N PHE A 205 -8.68 5.34 15.09
CA PHE A 205 -7.32 4.97 14.68
C PHE A 205 -6.41 5.04 15.90
N TYR A 206 -5.71 3.95 16.17
CA TYR A 206 -4.67 3.90 17.18
C TYR A 206 -3.30 3.95 16.52
N TYR A 207 -2.49 4.93 16.92
CA TYR A 207 -1.11 5.07 16.45
C TYR A 207 -0.14 4.73 17.58
N ARG A 208 0.41 3.51 17.51
CA ARG A 208 1.27 2.94 18.55
C ARG A 208 2.51 3.77 18.92
N PRO A 209 3.25 4.38 17.97
CA PRO A 209 4.49 5.08 18.31
C PRO A 209 4.29 6.28 19.24
N THR A 210 3.21 7.04 19.07
CA THR A 210 2.86 8.19 19.93
C THR A 210 1.82 7.84 20.99
N ASN A 211 1.27 6.63 20.96
CA ASN A 211 0.18 6.17 21.81
C ASN A 211 -1.08 7.04 21.69
N GLU A 212 -1.36 7.52 20.48
CA GLU A 212 -2.48 8.41 20.21
C GLU A 212 -3.69 7.65 19.66
N ASN A 213 -4.88 8.10 20.06
CA ASN A 213 -6.13 7.68 19.45
C ASN A 213 -6.74 8.88 18.73
N THR A 214 -7.08 8.70 17.46
CA THR A 214 -7.86 9.69 16.70
C THR A 214 -9.17 9.06 16.27
N GLN A 215 -10.16 9.91 16.04
CA GLN A 215 -11.49 9.48 15.63
C GLN A 215 -11.90 10.19 14.36
N THR A 216 -12.65 9.49 13.53
CA THR A 216 -13.37 10.10 12.41
C THR A 216 -14.86 10.02 12.68
N TRP A 217 -15.54 11.11 12.37
CA TRP A 217 -16.98 11.28 12.50
C TRP A 217 -17.53 11.78 11.17
N THR A 218 -18.83 11.58 10.89
CA THR A 218 -19.46 12.24 9.74
C THR A 218 -19.26 13.75 9.82
N LEU A 219 -19.02 14.40 8.68
CA LEU A 219 -18.89 15.84 8.61
C LEU A 219 -20.19 16.50 9.08
N PRO A 220 -20.14 17.64 9.80
CA PRO A 220 -21.34 18.37 10.21
C PRO A 220 -22.07 18.97 9.00
N TYR A 221 -21.35 19.28 7.93
CA TYR A 221 -21.89 19.83 6.69
C TYR A 221 -21.32 19.12 5.47
N VAL A 222 -22.15 18.98 4.44
CA VAL A 222 -21.74 18.58 3.08
C VAL A 222 -22.38 19.54 2.08
N GLN A 223 -21.67 19.88 1.01
CA GLN A 223 -22.21 20.69 -0.07
C GLN A 223 -23.15 19.85 -0.95
N GLY A 224 -24.44 19.93 -0.68
CA GLY A 224 -25.45 19.17 -1.41
C GLY A 224 -26.53 18.62 -0.51
N LYS A 225 -27.20 17.56 -0.96
CA LYS A 225 -28.30 16.92 -0.24
C LYS A 225 -27.83 15.61 0.41
N ARG A 226 -28.05 15.47 1.71
CA ARG A 226 -27.92 14.19 2.42
C ARG A 226 -29.09 13.25 2.07
N ARG A 227 -28.80 11.96 2.04
CA ARG A 227 -29.73 10.88 1.69
C ARG A 227 -29.59 9.73 2.71
N PRO A 228 -29.94 9.94 3.99
CA PRO A 228 -29.78 8.90 5.02
C PRO A 228 -30.62 7.65 4.77
N ASP A 229 -31.79 7.80 4.12
CA ASP A 229 -32.74 6.71 3.92
C ASP A 229 -32.64 6.06 2.53
N VAL A 230 -31.65 6.45 1.71
CA VAL A 230 -31.49 5.84 0.38
C VAL A 230 -30.94 4.42 0.52
N PRO A 231 -31.52 3.40 -0.14
CA PRO A 231 -30.90 2.09 -0.21
C PRO A 231 -29.53 2.18 -0.88
N VAL A 232 -28.49 1.62 -0.26
CA VAL A 232 -27.12 1.60 -0.79
C VAL A 232 -26.63 0.17 -0.91
N TYR A 233 -26.12 -0.17 -2.09
CA TYR A 233 -25.48 -1.44 -2.38
C TYR A 233 -24.02 -1.20 -2.73
N VAL A 234 -23.11 -1.91 -2.07
CA VAL A 234 -21.67 -1.80 -2.32
C VAL A 234 -21.20 -3.07 -3.02
N LEU A 235 -20.59 -2.92 -4.21
CA LEU A 235 -20.01 -4.05 -4.93
C LEU A 235 -18.53 -4.17 -4.58
N THR A 236 -18.08 -5.35 -4.17
CA THR A 236 -16.69 -5.62 -3.78
C THR A 236 -16.12 -6.80 -4.56
N SER A 237 -14.78 -6.89 -4.59
CA SER A 237 -14.07 -8.03 -5.17
C SER A 237 -12.89 -8.43 -4.30
N ASN A 238 -12.12 -9.45 -4.72
CA ASN A 238 -10.86 -9.83 -4.08
C ASN A 238 -9.74 -8.78 -4.21
N LYS A 239 -9.97 -7.71 -4.98
CA LYS A 239 -9.04 -6.58 -5.13
C LYS A 239 -9.40 -5.39 -4.24
N THR A 240 -10.59 -5.42 -3.64
CA THR A 240 -11.06 -4.39 -2.71
C THR A 240 -10.38 -4.54 -1.37
#